data_AF-A0A1L5KNV4-F1
#
_entry.id   AF-A0A1L5KNV4-F1
#
_cell.length_a   1.000
_cell.length_b   1.000
_cell.length_c   1.000
_cell.angle_alpha   90.00
_cell.angle_beta   90.00
_cell.angle_gamma   90.00
#
_symmetry.space_group_name_H-M   'P 1'
#
loop_
_entity.id
_entity.type
_entity.pdbx_description
1 polymer ?
#
loop_
_entity_poly.entity_id
_entity_poly.type
_entity_poly.pdbx_seq_one_letter_code
_entity_poly.pdbx_strand_id
1 'polypeptide(L)'
;MSELTPLTGEALNTLRSEFDADGTSRLAMNAVTAAGIDKVARNYDRARLLQRRFSTTVDNGEATHQDRSGRCWLFSSLNVARFIAKKNMNLKEFEFSQNYAMYYDKLERVNYFLKDVAALVEAGEPADSRLIQHLLADV
;
A
#
# COMPACT_ATOMS: atom_id res chain seq x y z
N MET A 1 18.10 15.15 -20.58
CA MET A 1 18.55 14.55 -19.31
C MET A 1 19.37 15.61 -18.61
N SER A 2 18.99 16.05 -17.42
CA SER A 2 19.82 16.99 -16.64
C SER A 2 21.17 16.32 -16.38
N GLU A 3 22.27 17.02 -16.67
CA GLU A 3 23.62 16.50 -16.36
C GLU A 3 23.71 16.14 -14.88
N LEU A 4 23.99 14.87 -14.60
CA LEU A 4 24.16 14.38 -13.24
C LEU A 4 25.50 14.92 -12.73
N THR A 5 25.45 15.86 -11.79
CA THR A 5 26.65 16.39 -11.14
C THR A 5 27.12 15.41 -10.07
N PRO A 6 28.35 14.86 -10.16
CA PRO A 6 28.87 13.96 -9.15
C PRO A 6 29.02 14.65 -7.79
N LEU A 7 28.76 13.91 -6.70
CA LEU A 7 29.03 14.41 -5.34
C LEU A 7 30.54 14.62 -5.16
N THR A 8 30.96 15.86 -4.90
CA THR A 8 32.37 16.19 -4.71
C THR A 8 32.87 15.73 -3.33
N GLY A 9 34.17 15.46 -3.23
CA GLY A 9 34.79 15.08 -1.95
C GLY A 9 34.68 16.18 -0.90
N GLU A 10 34.74 17.45 -1.32
CA GLU A 10 34.53 18.60 -0.45
C GLU A 10 33.12 18.63 0.14
N ALA A 11 32.08 18.51 -0.71
CA ALA A 11 30.70 18.49 -0.26
C ALA A 11 30.42 17.31 0.69
N LEU A 12 30.97 16.12 0.40
CA LEU A 12 30.86 14.95 1.27
C LEU A 12 31.52 15.19 2.65
N ASN A 13 32.69 15.83 2.68
CA ASN A 13 33.39 16.11 3.93
C ASN A 13 32.65 17.15 4.77
N THR A 14 32.02 18.16 4.15
CA THR A 14 31.16 19.11 4.83
C THR A 14 29.98 18.41 5.50
N LEU A 15 29.24 17.57 4.75
CA LEU A 15 28.11 16.80 5.29
C LEU A 15 28.50 15.92 6.49
N ARG A 16 29.66 15.24 6.39
CA ARG A 16 30.19 14.42 7.50
C ARG A 16 30.51 15.26 8.73
N SER A 17 31.19 16.38 8.52
CA SER A 17 31.61 17.26 9.60
C SER A 17 30.41 17.88 10.34
N GLU A 18 29.39 18.31 9.60
CA GLU A 18 28.14 18.82 10.16
C GLU A 18 27.38 17.74 10.94
N PHE A 19 27.31 16.53 10.39
CA PHE A 19 26.68 15.39 11.06
C PHE A 19 27.40 15.01 12.36
N ASP A 20 28.73 14.98 12.34
CA ASP A 20 29.56 14.65 13.50
C ASP A 20 29.56 15.74 14.58
N ALA A 21 29.30 16.99 14.20
CA ALA A 21 29.20 18.10 15.12
C ALA A 21 27.89 18.08 15.94
N ASP A 22 26.81 17.48 15.42
CA ASP A 22 25.53 17.38 16.11
C ASP A 22 25.41 16.08 16.93
N GLY A 23 25.36 16.23 18.26
CA GLY A 23 25.15 15.11 19.18
C GLY A 23 23.81 14.39 18.97
N THR A 24 22.79 15.09 18.46
CA THR A 24 21.48 14.52 18.15
C THR A 24 21.57 13.57 16.97
N SER A 25 22.35 13.92 15.95
CA SER A 25 22.62 13.07 14.79
C SER A 25 23.28 11.76 15.17
N ARG A 26 24.27 11.78 16.08
CA ARG A 26 24.88 10.55 16.63
C ARG A 26 23.91 9.72 17.46
N LEU A 27 23.10 10.37 18.30
CA LEU A 27 22.07 9.70 19.10
C LEU A 27 21.04 9.01 18.20
N ALA A 28 20.52 9.72 17.20
CA ALA A 28 19.58 9.19 16.22
C ALA A 28 20.18 8.03 15.42
N MET A 29 21.43 8.16 14.96
CA MET A 29 22.15 7.10 14.26
C MET A 29 22.22 5.83 15.10
N ASN A 30 22.70 5.92 16.34
CA ASN A 30 22.83 4.76 17.23
C ASN A 30 21.46 4.11 17.52
N ALA A 31 20.42 4.91 17.71
CA ALA A 31 19.08 4.40 17.94
C ALA A 31 18.53 3.68 16.69
N VAL A 32 18.66 4.29 15.51
CA VAL A 32 18.14 3.74 14.25
C VAL A 32 18.90 2.48 13.83
N THR A 33 20.22 2.46 13.95
CA THR A 33 21.02 1.27 13.60
C THR A 33 20.75 0.09 14.54
N ALA A 34 20.41 0.36 15.82
CA ALA A 34 20.07 -0.69 16.78
C ALA A 34 18.62 -1.20 16.67
N ALA A 35 17.65 -0.32 16.42
CA ALA A 35 16.22 -0.65 16.56
C ALA A 35 15.36 -0.44 15.29
N GLY A 36 15.88 0.24 14.27
CA GLY A 36 15.15 0.62 13.05
C GLY A 36 14.34 1.90 13.19
N ILE A 37 14.07 2.55 12.05
CA ILE A 37 13.43 3.88 11.97
C ILE A 37 12.05 3.90 12.66
N ASP A 38 11.19 2.93 12.35
CA ASP A 38 9.79 2.93 12.83
C ASP A 38 9.69 2.87 14.36
N LYS A 39 10.56 2.10 15.01
CA LYS A 39 10.56 1.96 16.47
C LYS A 39 11.07 3.24 17.14
N VAL A 40 12.14 3.83 16.59
CA VAL A 40 12.78 5.02 17.13
C VAL A 40 11.90 6.26 16.94
N ALA A 41 11.25 6.37 15.79
CA ALA A 41 10.37 7.49 15.46
C ALA A 41 8.99 7.40 16.15
N ARG A 42 8.72 6.36 16.94
CA ARG A 42 7.42 6.17 17.59
C ARG A 42 7.16 7.27 18.62
N ASN A 43 6.16 8.10 18.35
CA ASN A 43 5.73 9.13 19.28
C ASN A 43 4.72 8.57 20.30
N TYR A 44 5.16 8.43 21.55
CA TYR A 44 4.34 7.93 22.65
C TYR A 44 3.11 8.79 22.93
N ASP A 45 3.26 10.12 22.96
CA ASP A 45 2.14 11.02 23.25
C ASP A 45 1.06 10.99 22.18
N ARG A 46 1.44 10.92 20.90
CA ARG A 46 0.46 10.76 19.81
C ARG A 46 -0.33 9.47 19.95
N ALA A 47 0.33 8.37 20.30
CA ALA A 47 -0.35 7.10 20.54
C ALA A 47 -1.29 7.15 21.76
N ARG A 48 -0.90 7.86 22.83
CA ARG A 48 -1.69 8.03 24.06
C ARG A 48 -2.91 8.93 23.86
N LEU A 49 -2.76 10.00 23.08
CA LEU A 49 -3.82 10.98 22.83
C LEU A 49 -4.84 10.52 21.78
N LEU A 50 -4.56 9.44 21.04
CA LEU A 50 -5.48 8.87 20.07
C LEU A 50 -6.69 8.21 20.76
N GLN A 51 -7.79 8.95 20.87
CA GLN A 51 -9.04 8.45 21.44
C GLN A 51 -9.77 7.55 20.42
N ARG A 52 -10.11 6.33 20.84
CA ARG A 52 -10.96 5.39 20.08
C ARG A 52 -12.40 5.39 20.58
N ARG A 53 -12.92 6.58 20.91
CA ARG A 53 -14.30 6.79 21.35
C ARG A 53 -14.97 7.73 20.37
N PHE A 54 -16.07 7.28 19.78
CA PHE A 54 -16.79 8.02 18.75
C PHE A 54 -18.23 8.20 19.21
N SER A 55 -18.80 9.39 18.95
CA SER A 55 -20.21 9.69 19.26
C SER A 55 -21.20 8.91 18.39
N THR A 56 -20.74 8.41 17.25
CA THR A 56 -21.51 7.60 16.32
C THR A 56 -20.66 6.43 15.84
N THR A 57 -21.18 5.22 16.00
CA THR A 57 -20.49 3.99 15.63
C THR A 57 -21.40 3.15 14.75
N VAL A 58 -20.84 2.61 13.67
CA VAL A 58 -21.50 1.66 12.79
C VAL A 58 -21.02 0.26 13.17
N ASP A 59 -21.91 -0.58 13.71
CA ASP A 59 -21.57 -1.96 14.03
C ASP A 59 -21.54 -2.81 12.76
N ASN A 60 -20.34 -3.06 12.26
CA ASN A 60 -20.13 -3.89 11.08
C ASN A 60 -19.81 -5.36 11.43
N GLY A 61 -19.91 -5.77 12.69
CA GLY A 61 -19.47 -7.09 13.18
C GLY A 61 -17.94 -7.26 13.22
N GLU A 62 -17.52 -8.52 13.35
CA GLU A 62 -16.11 -8.91 13.49
C GLU A 62 -15.24 -8.51 12.29
N ALA A 63 -13.97 -8.22 12.56
CA ALA A 63 -13.00 -7.83 11.54
C ALA A 63 -12.70 -9.00 10.59
N THR A 64 -12.70 -8.70 9.29
CA THR A 64 -12.28 -9.64 8.24
C THR A 64 -10.76 -9.64 8.05
N HIS A 65 -10.19 -10.75 7.59
CA HIS A 65 -8.75 -10.89 7.36
C HIS A 65 -8.47 -11.30 5.91
N GLN A 66 -7.73 -10.49 5.16
CA GLN A 66 -7.42 -10.77 3.75
C GLN A 66 -6.22 -11.71 3.56
N ASP A 67 -5.55 -12.08 4.65
CA ASP A 67 -4.29 -12.83 4.66
C ASP A 67 -3.21 -12.18 3.80
N ARG A 68 -2.30 -12.99 3.25
CA ARG A 68 -1.22 -12.54 2.36
C ARG A 68 -1.75 -12.33 0.94
N SER A 69 -2.63 -11.35 0.77
CA SER A 69 -3.19 -10.99 -0.54
C SER A 69 -3.38 -9.48 -0.70
N GLY A 70 -3.47 -9.00 -1.94
CA GLY A 70 -3.75 -7.60 -2.29
C GLY A 70 -5.25 -7.25 -2.37
N ARG A 71 -6.11 -7.87 -1.55
CA ARG A 71 -7.59 -7.80 -1.68
C ARG A 71 -8.25 -6.73 -0.81
N CYS A 72 -7.51 -5.76 -0.29
CA CYS A 72 -8.05 -4.75 0.64
C CYS A 72 -9.24 -3.97 0.06
N TRP A 73 -9.19 -3.63 -1.22
CA TRP A 73 -10.27 -2.96 -1.94
C TRP A 73 -11.56 -3.80 -1.95
N LEU A 74 -11.43 -5.11 -2.15
CA LEU A 74 -12.57 -6.02 -2.18
C LEU A 74 -13.14 -6.24 -0.77
N PHE A 75 -12.27 -6.43 0.22
CA PHE A 75 -12.67 -6.58 1.62
C PHE A 75 -13.37 -5.32 2.14
N SER A 76 -12.85 -4.13 1.85
CA SER A 76 -13.47 -2.87 2.29
C SER A 76 -14.84 -2.65 1.66
N SER A 77 -15.00 -2.89 0.35
CA SER A 77 -16.30 -2.79 -0.34
C SER A 77 -17.32 -3.80 0.21
N LEU A 78 -16.92 -5.07 0.38
CA LEU A 78 -17.82 -6.11 0.90
C LEU A 78 -18.16 -5.90 2.38
N ASN A 79 -17.24 -5.34 3.17
CA ASN A 79 -17.53 -4.93 4.55
C ASN A 79 -18.61 -3.84 4.60
N VAL A 80 -18.61 -2.86 3.69
CA VAL A 80 -19.67 -1.85 3.62
C VAL A 80 -21.01 -2.49 3.22
N ALA A 81 -21.02 -3.34 2.20
CA ALA A 81 -22.24 -4.03 1.76
C ALA A 81 -22.80 -4.96 2.86
N ARG A 82 -21.93 -5.64 3.60
CA ARG A 82 -22.29 -6.55 4.70
C ARG A 82 -23.12 -5.84 5.76
N PHE A 83 -22.75 -4.63 6.15
CA PHE A 83 -23.49 -3.85 7.15
C PHE A 83 -24.98 -3.76 6.80
N ILE A 84 -25.28 -3.43 5.54
CA ILE A 84 -26.65 -3.30 5.03
C ILE A 84 -27.34 -4.67 5.01
N ALA A 85 -26.67 -5.71 4.50
CA ALA A 85 -27.21 -7.06 4.41
C ALA A 85 -27.57 -7.62 5.78
N LYS A 86 -26.70 -7.47 6.78
CA LYS A 86 -26.95 -7.89 8.17
C LYS A 86 -28.22 -7.25 8.74
N LYS A 87 -28.37 -5.94 8.55
CA LYS A 87 -29.53 -5.18 9.03
C LYS A 87 -30.83 -5.65 8.36
N ASN A 88 -30.82 -5.83 7.05
CA ASN A 88 -32.01 -6.19 6.28
C ASN A 88 -32.43 -7.65 6.50
N MET A 89 -31.47 -8.55 6.72
CA MET A 89 -31.70 -9.99 6.88
C MET A 89 -31.77 -10.44 8.34
N ASN A 90 -31.61 -9.52 9.30
CA ASN A 90 -31.56 -9.78 10.73
C ASN A 90 -30.51 -10.85 11.13
N LEU A 91 -29.30 -10.72 10.58
CA LEU A 91 -28.18 -11.64 10.82
C LEU A 91 -27.19 -11.06 11.82
N LYS A 92 -26.82 -11.86 12.83
CA LYS A 92 -25.79 -11.48 13.82
C LYS A 92 -24.38 -11.49 13.20
N GLU A 93 -24.06 -12.56 12.48
CA GLU A 93 -22.79 -12.79 11.81
C GLU A 93 -23.06 -13.12 10.34
N PHE A 94 -22.30 -12.48 9.45
CA PHE A 94 -22.42 -12.66 8.01
C PHE A 94 -21.13 -12.24 7.34
N GLU A 95 -20.77 -12.85 6.23
CA GLU A 95 -19.74 -12.36 5.32
C GLU A 95 -20.13 -12.70 3.89
N PHE A 96 -19.83 -11.79 2.97
CA PHE A 96 -19.83 -12.14 1.55
C PHE A 96 -18.59 -12.95 1.23
N SER A 97 -18.69 -13.90 0.30
CA SER A 97 -17.53 -14.63 -0.21
C SER A 97 -16.61 -13.68 -0.98
N GLN A 98 -15.56 -13.21 -0.33
CA GLN A 98 -14.52 -12.40 -0.97
C GLN A 98 -13.77 -13.23 -2.02
N ASN A 99 -13.67 -14.55 -1.82
CA ASN A 99 -13.04 -15.44 -2.80
C ASN A 99 -13.88 -15.58 -4.09
N TYR A 100 -15.20 -15.62 -3.96
CA TYR A 100 -16.09 -15.64 -5.13
C TYR A 100 -15.88 -14.39 -5.99
N ALA A 101 -15.91 -13.21 -5.38
CA ALA A 101 -15.67 -11.98 -6.12
C ALA A 101 -14.24 -11.88 -6.68
N MET A 102 -13.23 -12.36 -5.95
CA MET A 102 -11.84 -12.37 -6.42
C MET A 102 -11.63 -13.31 -7.61
N TYR A 103 -12.32 -14.45 -7.65
CA TYR A 103 -12.26 -15.39 -8.77
C TYR A 103 -12.65 -14.69 -10.08
N TYR A 104 -13.77 -13.96 -10.08
CA TYR A 104 -14.22 -13.22 -11.25
C TYR A 104 -13.35 -12.01 -11.57
N ASP A 105 -12.82 -11.29 -10.57
CA ASP A 105 -11.83 -10.23 -10.82
C ASP A 105 -10.61 -10.78 -11.59
N LYS A 106 -10.06 -11.92 -11.17
CA LYS A 106 -8.92 -12.53 -11.86
C LYS A 106 -9.27 -13.02 -13.26
N LEU A 107 -10.42 -13.67 -13.43
CA LEU A 107 -10.88 -14.14 -14.72
C LEU A 107 -11.06 -12.97 -15.71
N GLU A 108 -11.75 -11.91 -15.28
CA GLU A 108 -12.02 -10.76 -16.13
C GLU A 108 -10.76 -9.94 -16.41
N ARG A 109 -9.84 -9.83 -15.45
CA ARG A 109 -8.57 -9.13 -15.64
C ARG A 109 -7.67 -9.81 -16.66
N VAL A 110 -7.64 -11.15 -16.69
CA VAL A 110 -6.92 -11.90 -17.73
C VAL A 110 -7.56 -11.66 -19.10
N ASN A 111 -8.89 -11.73 -19.20
CA ASN A 111 -9.62 -11.43 -20.44
C ASN A 111 -9.36 -9.99 -20.93
N TYR A 112 -9.38 -9.03 -20.01
CA TYR A 112 -9.08 -7.62 -20.28
C TYR A 112 -7.66 -7.44 -20.81
N PHE A 113 -6.66 -8.00 -20.12
CA PHE A 113 -5.26 -7.98 -20.54
C PHE A 113 -5.07 -8.55 -21.95
N LEU A 114 -5.62 -9.73 -22.22
CA LEU A 114 -5.47 -10.38 -23.53
C LEU A 114 -6.08 -9.55 -24.66
N LYS A 115 -7.23 -8.90 -24.42
CA LYS A 115 -7.88 -8.02 -25.40
C LYS A 115 -7.08 -6.75 -25.65
N ASP A 116 -6.59 -6.11 -24.60
CA ASP A 116 -5.80 -4.89 -24.71
C ASP A 116 -4.48 -5.16 -25.45
N VAL A 117 -3.78 -6.25 -25.13
CA VAL A 117 -2.56 -6.66 -25.86
C VAL A 117 -2.86 -6.97 -27.33
N ALA A 118 -3.93 -7.72 -27.62
CA ALA A 118 -4.30 -8.03 -29.01
C ALA A 118 -4.58 -6.75 -29.81
N ALA A 119 -5.34 -5.81 -29.23
CA ALA A 119 -5.64 -4.54 -29.88
C ALA A 119 -4.38 -3.69 -30.15
N LEU A 120 -3.42 -3.68 -29.22
CA LEU A 120 -2.15 -2.98 -29.42
C LEU A 120 -1.29 -3.62 -30.51
N VAL A 121 -1.25 -4.95 -30.56
CA VAL A 121 -0.53 -5.68 -31.63
C VAL A 121 -1.16 -5.41 -32.99
N GLU A 122 -2.49 -5.42 -33.10
CA GLU A 122 -3.21 -5.09 -34.34
C GLU A 122 -2.96 -3.63 -34.78
N ALA A 123 -2.81 -2.71 -33.82
CA ALA A 123 -2.46 -1.32 -34.08
C ALA A 123 -0.97 -1.12 -34.46
N GLY A 124 -0.14 -2.16 -34.41
CA GLY A 124 1.29 -2.09 -34.72
C GLY A 124 2.15 -1.49 -33.62
N GLU A 125 1.68 -1.51 -32.37
CA GLU A 125 2.45 -1.02 -31.22
C GLU A 125 3.74 -1.84 -31.05
N PRO A 126 4.92 -1.21 -30.93
CA PRO A 126 6.18 -1.91 -30.73
C PRO A 126 6.19 -2.73 -29.44
N ALA A 127 6.78 -3.93 -29.47
CA ALA A 127 6.86 -4.80 -28.29
C ALA A 127 7.68 -4.19 -27.13
N ASP A 128 8.61 -3.29 -27.43
CA ASP A 128 9.45 -2.57 -26.47
C ASP A 128 8.85 -1.20 -26.07
N SER A 129 7.62 -0.90 -26.50
CA SER A 129 6.97 0.35 -26.11
C SER A 129 6.71 0.40 -24.61
N ARG A 130 6.71 1.61 -24.05
CA ARG A 130 6.42 1.83 -22.63
C ARG A 130 5.08 1.21 -22.21
N LEU A 131 4.07 1.24 -23.09
CA LEU A 131 2.74 0.72 -22.80
C LEU A 131 2.73 -0.81 -22.76
N ILE A 132 3.31 -1.49 -23.76
CA ILE A 132 3.42 -2.95 -23.76
C ILE A 132 4.24 -3.43 -22.57
N GLN A 133 5.39 -2.78 -22.31
CA GLN A 133 6.23 -3.11 -21.16
C GLN A 133 5.49 -2.91 -19.81
N HIS A 134 4.66 -1.87 -19.69
CA HIS A 134 3.84 -1.68 -18.50
C HIS A 134 2.83 -2.80 -18.30
N LEU A 135 2.10 -3.20 -19.35
CA LEU A 135 1.12 -4.28 -19.27
C LEU A 135 1.76 -5.63 -18.93
N LEU A 136 2.98 -5.88 -19.40
CA LEU A 136 3.73 -7.12 -19.13
C LEU A 136 4.43 -7.16 -17.76
N ALA A 137 4.62 -6.02 -17.10
CA ALA A 137 5.37 -5.93 -15.86
C ALA A 137 4.62 -6.51 -14.64
N ASP A 138 3.29 -6.44 -14.64
CA ASP A 138 2.42 -6.86 -13.53
C ASP A 138 1.21 -7.66 -14.06
N VAL A 139 1.50 -8.80 -14.71
CA VAL A 139 0.49 -9.80 -15.12
C VAL A 139 0.17 -10.76 -13.98
#